data_AF-A0A059DIF2-F1
#
_entry.id   AF-A0A059DIF2-F1
#
_cell.length_a   1.000
_cell.length_b   1.000
_cell.length_c   1.000
_cell.angle_alpha   90.00
_cell.angle_beta   90.00
_cell.angle_gamma   90.00
#
_symmetry.space_group_name_H-M   'P 1'
#
loop_
_entity.id
_entity.type
_entity.pdbx_description
1 polymer ?
#
loop_
_entity_poly.entity_id
_entity_poly.type
_entity_poly.pdbx_seq_one_letter_code
_entity_poly.pdbx_strand_id
1 'polypeptide(L)'
;MLRSGASPNAFTFPFALKSCASLSLPAAGAQLHAHALKAGCEVEPFVLTSLISMYAHCSLIDDAGKVFDHCPQSRRLTVCYNALVSGYTSNSRFSDAVSLFRRMTEMGVSANSVTMLGLIPVCSLPVHLGVGTCLHCCCVKLGLDRDSSVGNCLLTMYVKCGSVEDARVLFDSISCKGLITWNAMISGYAQHGHASHVLDLYREMKSCGIRPDSVTLVGVLSSCALLGAYHIGCQVERQIELSGFNSNPFLDNALVNMYARCGKLAKAWAVFDAMPEKTVVSWTAIIGGYGMHGQGKLAVNLFEQMLQAGIRPDGAAFVSVLSACSHAGLTDEGLKYFNAMEKKFLLQPGPEHYSCMVDLLGRAGQLQKALDLIHTMRVHPDGAVWGALLGACKIHKNVELAELAFERVIELEPTNIGYYVLLSNTYNEANNMDGILRVRMMMRERKLKKEPGCSYVEHTGKVHLFLAGDRCHPQTKEIYRMLNELEDWLKENHNLDKSYLERRDDERLSGTGVHSEKLAIAFALLNTKQHGREIVVIKNLRVCEDCHLFIKLVSKAVDRQFVVRDATRFHHFEGGVCSCRDYW
;
A
#
# COMPACT_ATOMS: atom_id res chain seq x y z
N MET A 1 -29.75 -22.70 -38.46
CA MET A 1 -28.82 -23.11 -39.52
C MET A 1 -29.00 -24.58 -39.91
N LEU A 2 -28.68 -25.55 -39.03
CA LEU A 2 -28.94 -26.97 -39.35
C LEU A 2 -30.42 -27.27 -39.61
N ARG A 3 -31.33 -26.68 -38.82
CA ARG A 3 -32.80 -26.78 -39.02
C ARG A 3 -33.30 -26.15 -40.33
N SER A 4 -32.51 -25.27 -40.94
CA SER A 4 -32.85 -24.60 -42.22
C SER A 4 -32.09 -25.21 -43.41
N GLY A 5 -31.46 -26.38 -43.25
CA GLY A 5 -30.74 -27.09 -44.30
C GLY A 5 -29.36 -26.52 -44.66
N ALA A 6 -28.86 -25.52 -43.93
CA ALA A 6 -27.56 -24.90 -44.20
C ALA A 6 -26.44 -25.55 -43.37
N SER A 7 -25.34 -25.91 -44.03
CA SER A 7 -24.16 -26.54 -43.42
C SER A 7 -23.19 -25.51 -42.85
N PRO A 8 -22.66 -25.69 -41.62
CA PRO A 8 -21.61 -24.85 -41.09
C PRO A 8 -20.32 -24.94 -41.90
N ASN A 9 -19.58 -23.83 -41.94
CA ASN A 9 -18.31 -23.72 -42.63
C ASN A 9 -17.25 -23.06 -41.74
N ALA A 10 -16.03 -22.92 -42.28
CA ALA A 10 -14.88 -22.32 -41.61
C ALA A 10 -15.11 -20.91 -41.04
N PHE A 11 -16.08 -20.17 -41.56
CA PHE A 11 -16.44 -18.83 -41.07
C PHE A 11 -17.52 -18.86 -39.97
N THR A 12 -18.27 -19.95 -39.85
CA THR A 12 -19.35 -20.05 -38.85
C THR A 12 -18.82 -20.56 -37.51
N PHE A 13 -17.92 -21.54 -37.52
CA PHE A 13 -17.39 -22.15 -36.30
C PHE A 13 -16.68 -21.17 -35.36
N PRO A 14 -15.83 -20.21 -35.82
CA PRO A 14 -15.14 -19.27 -34.95
C PRO A 14 -16.07 -18.47 -34.03
N PHE A 15 -17.19 -17.97 -34.55
CA PHE A 15 -18.15 -17.18 -33.74
C PHE A 15 -18.87 -18.05 -32.70
N ALA A 16 -19.27 -19.26 -33.08
CA ALA A 16 -19.90 -20.20 -32.16
C ALA A 16 -18.94 -20.64 -31.04
N LEU A 17 -17.69 -20.96 -31.39
CA LEU A 17 -16.64 -21.33 -30.45
C LEU A 17 -16.28 -20.17 -29.50
N LYS A 18 -16.18 -18.94 -30.02
CA LYS A 18 -15.95 -17.75 -29.20
C LYS A 18 -17.10 -17.51 -28.22
N SER A 19 -18.34 -17.79 -28.64
CA SER A 19 -19.52 -17.70 -27.76
C SER A 19 -19.46 -18.74 -26.64
N CYS A 20 -19.08 -19.99 -26.96
CA CYS A 20 -18.86 -21.03 -25.93
C CYS A 20 -17.73 -20.65 -24.96
N ALA A 21 -16.65 -20.03 -25.46
CA ALA A 21 -15.56 -19.53 -24.63
C ALA A 21 -16.03 -18.44 -23.65
N SER A 22 -16.80 -17.45 -24.15
CA SER A 22 -17.32 -16.36 -23.30
C SER A 22 -18.35 -16.81 -22.27
N LEU A 23 -19.05 -17.92 -22.54
CA LEU A 23 -20.08 -18.49 -21.65
C LEU A 23 -19.54 -19.65 -20.79
N SER A 24 -18.25 -19.97 -20.90
CA SER A 24 -17.62 -21.10 -20.20
C SER A 24 -18.36 -22.43 -20.38
N LEU A 25 -18.71 -22.77 -21.64
CA LEU A 25 -19.47 -23.97 -21.99
C LEU A 25 -18.58 -25.05 -22.65
N PRO A 26 -17.79 -25.82 -21.88
CA PRO A 26 -16.82 -26.78 -22.43
C PRO A 26 -17.48 -27.90 -23.22
N ALA A 27 -18.62 -28.42 -22.76
CA ALA A 27 -19.33 -29.52 -23.44
C ALA A 27 -19.87 -29.10 -24.81
N ALA A 28 -20.48 -27.91 -24.90
CA ALA A 28 -20.95 -27.36 -26.17
C ALA A 28 -19.77 -27.05 -27.12
N GLY A 29 -18.67 -26.51 -26.58
CA GLY A 29 -17.43 -26.30 -27.33
C GLY A 29 -16.86 -27.60 -27.91
N ALA A 30 -16.84 -28.68 -27.14
CA ALA A 30 -16.39 -29.99 -27.61
C ALA A 30 -17.31 -30.59 -28.70
N GLN A 31 -18.63 -30.39 -28.59
CA GLN A 31 -19.58 -30.80 -29.64
C GLN A 31 -19.35 -30.01 -30.95
N LEU A 32 -19.10 -28.70 -30.84
CA LEU A 32 -18.76 -27.87 -32.00
C LEU A 32 -17.41 -28.28 -32.62
N HIS A 33 -16.43 -28.65 -31.80
CA HIS A 33 -15.15 -29.19 -32.28
C HIS A 33 -15.36 -30.49 -33.06
N ALA A 34 -16.13 -31.44 -32.53
CA ALA A 34 -16.48 -32.68 -33.23
C ALA A 34 -17.22 -32.42 -34.55
N HIS A 35 -18.06 -31.38 -34.60
CA HIS A 35 -18.78 -31.00 -35.81
C HIS A 35 -17.86 -30.33 -36.84
N ALA A 36 -16.89 -29.52 -36.41
CA ALA A 36 -15.87 -28.94 -37.27
C ALA A 36 -15.00 -30.01 -37.94
N LEU A 37 -14.62 -31.06 -37.19
CA LEU A 37 -13.92 -32.24 -37.71
C LEU A 37 -14.75 -32.98 -38.77
N LYS A 38 -16.04 -33.20 -38.52
CA LYS A 38 -16.93 -33.87 -39.48
C LYS A 38 -17.15 -33.03 -40.75
N ALA A 39 -17.07 -31.70 -40.64
CA ALA A 39 -17.21 -30.77 -41.75
C ALA A 39 -15.90 -30.55 -42.54
N GLY A 40 -14.78 -31.18 -42.16
CA GLY A 40 -13.49 -30.99 -42.81
C GLY A 40 -12.88 -29.60 -42.61
N CYS A 41 -13.32 -28.87 -41.57
CA CYS A 41 -12.91 -27.50 -41.30
C CYS A 41 -11.78 -27.41 -40.25
N GLU A 42 -11.24 -28.53 -39.80
CA GLU A 42 -10.27 -28.61 -38.69
C GLU A 42 -8.87 -28.11 -39.03
N VAL A 43 -8.52 -28.01 -40.31
CA VAL A 43 -7.22 -27.46 -40.77
C VAL A 43 -7.27 -25.96 -41.02
N GLU A 44 -8.47 -25.37 -41.00
CA GLU A 44 -8.68 -23.96 -41.30
C GLU A 44 -8.13 -23.06 -40.19
N PRO A 45 -7.24 -22.10 -40.49
CA PRO A 45 -6.53 -21.28 -39.49
C PRO A 45 -7.44 -20.58 -38.47
N PHE A 46 -8.59 -20.07 -38.92
CA PHE A 46 -9.56 -19.37 -38.07
C PHE A 46 -10.28 -20.32 -37.11
N VAL A 47 -10.58 -21.55 -37.56
CA VAL A 47 -11.22 -22.58 -36.74
C VAL A 47 -10.23 -23.10 -35.71
N LEU A 48 -9.01 -23.42 -36.12
CA LEU A 48 -7.92 -23.87 -35.23
C LEU A 48 -7.66 -22.87 -34.10
N THR A 49 -7.47 -21.59 -34.44
CA THR A 49 -7.20 -20.54 -33.45
C THR A 49 -8.37 -20.38 -32.47
N SER A 50 -9.61 -20.47 -32.98
CA SER A 50 -10.82 -20.38 -32.15
C SER A 50 -11.01 -21.58 -31.23
N LEU A 51 -10.64 -22.78 -31.67
CA LEU A 51 -10.67 -24.00 -30.86
C LEU A 51 -9.66 -23.91 -29.71
N ILE A 52 -8.41 -23.53 -30.00
CA ILE A 52 -7.37 -23.31 -28.98
C ILE A 52 -7.84 -22.30 -27.94
N SER A 53 -8.37 -21.16 -28.39
CA SER A 53 -8.87 -20.11 -27.50
C SER A 53 -10.06 -20.58 -26.67
N MET A 54 -11.00 -21.33 -27.25
CA MET A 54 -12.18 -21.86 -26.55
C MET A 54 -11.78 -22.81 -25.42
N TYR A 55 -10.92 -23.79 -25.69
CA TYR A 55 -10.45 -24.73 -24.68
C TYR A 55 -9.66 -24.01 -23.57
N ALA A 56 -8.79 -23.06 -23.94
CA ALA A 56 -8.02 -22.29 -22.96
C ALA A 56 -8.91 -21.45 -22.01
N HIS A 57 -9.96 -20.79 -22.52
CA HIS A 57 -10.90 -20.02 -21.70
C HIS A 57 -11.80 -20.90 -20.83
N CYS A 58 -12.05 -22.15 -21.24
CA CYS A 58 -12.77 -23.13 -20.44
C CYS A 58 -11.87 -23.86 -19.43
N SER A 59 -10.65 -23.37 -19.16
CA SER A 59 -9.64 -23.98 -18.29
C SER A 59 -9.22 -25.40 -18.70
N LEU A 60 -9.43 -25.78 -19.95
CA LEU A 60 -9.01 -27.06 -20.55
C LEU A 60 -7.73 -26.87 -21.38
N ILE A 61 -6.70 -26.32 -20.75
CA ILE A 61 -5.48 -25.89 -21.46
C ILE A 61 -4.70 -27.05 -22.09
N ASP A 62 -4.75 -28.24 -21.50
CA ASP A 62 -4.09 -29.42 -22.06
C ASP A 62 -4.80 -29.89 -23.36
N ASP A 63 -6.12 -29.73 -23.46
CA ASP A 63 -6.87 -30.01 -24.69
C ASP A 63 -6.58 -28.96 -25.76
N ALA A 64 -6.41 -27.69 -25.38
CA ALA A 64 -5.93 -26.65 -26.29
C ALA A 64 -4.54 -26.99 -26.86
N GLY A 65 -3.65 -27.53 -26.01
CA GLY A 65 -2.33 -28.03 -26.40
C GLY A 65 -2.43 -29.20 -27.39
N LYS A 66 -3.35 -30.15 -27.16
CA LYS A 66 -3.61 -31.26 -28.11
C LYS A 66 -4.09 -30.77 -29.46
N VAL A 67 -5.02 -29.81 -29.50
CA VAL A 67 -5.49 -29.19 -30.77
C VAL A 67 -4.32 -28.55 -31.52
N PHE A 68 -3.45 -27.85 -30.79
CA PHE A 68 -2.25 -27.28 -31.38
C PHE A 68 -1.31 -28.36 -31.92
N ASP A 69 -0.99 -29.40 -31.15
CA ASP A 69 -0.01 -30.40 -31.58
C ASP A 69 -0.51 -31.36 -32.66
N HIS A 70 -1.82 -31.61 -32.75
CA HIS A 70 -2.41 -32.57 -33.69
C HIS A 70 -2.40 -32.08 -35.14
N CYS A 71 -2.51 -30.76 -35.39
CA CYS A 71 -2.51 -30.20 -36.74
C CYS A 71 -1.13 -29.62 -37.11
N PRO A 72 -0.41 -30.15 -38.12
CA PRO A 72 0.90 -29.61 -38.51
C PRO A 72 0.88 -28.14 -38.94
N GLN A 73 -0.27 -27.66 -39.45
CA GLN A 73 -0.45 -26.29 -39.92
C GLN A 73 -0.44 -25.27 -38.76
N SER A 74 -0.89 -25.64 -37.56
CA SER A 74 -0.87 -24.77 -36.38
C SER A 74 0.57 -24.32 -36.04
N ARG A 75 1.55 -25.21 -36.23
CA ARG A 75 2.97 -25.01 -35.91
C ARG A 75 3.67 -24.04 -36.86
N ARG A 76 2.99 -23.61 -37.93
CA ARG A 76 3.47 -22.61 -38.89
C ARG A 76 2.77 -21.26 -38.73
N LEU A 77 1.74 -21.18 -37.89
CA LEU A 77 0.86 -20.02 -37.77
C LEU A 77 1.10 -19.27 -36.46
N THR A 78 1.59 -18.03 -36.55
CA THR A 78 1.78 -17.13 -35.39
C THR A 78 0.49 -16.97 -34.57
N VAL A 79 -0.68 -16.93 -35.22
CA VAL A 79 -1.98 -16.79 -34.52
C VAL A 79 -2.31 -17.97 -33.59
N CYS A 80 -1.91 -19.19 -33.95
CA CYS A 80 -2.12 -20.37 -33.10
C CYS A 80 -1.18 -20.35 -31.89
N TYR A 81 0.08 -19.96 -32.08
CA TYR A 81 1.03 -19.72 -30.98
C TYR A 81 0.51 -18.65 -30.03
N ASN A 82 0.05 -17.50 -30.55
CA ASN A 82 -0.48 -16.40 -29.74
C ASN A 82 -1.70 -16.81 -28.91
N ALA A 83 -2.61 -17.58 -29.49
CA ALA A 83 -3.78 -18.10 -28.77
C ALA A 83 -3.37 -19.05 -27.64
N LEU A 84 -2.41 -19.95 -27.87
CA LEU A 84 -1.97 -20.92 -26.87
C LEU A 84 -1.10 -20.26 -25.78
N VAL A 85 -0.21 -19.31 -26.12
CA VAL A 85 0.55 -18.50 -25.14
C VAL A 85 -0.41 -17.73 -24.22
N SER A 86 -1.41 -17.05 -24.79
CA SER A 86 -2.43 -16.35 -24.00
C SER A 86 -3.20 -17.32 -23.11
N GLY A 87 -3.50 -18.52 -23.62
CA GLY A 87 -4.12 -19.60 -22.87
C GLY A 87 -3.29 -20.04 -21.66
N TYR A 88 -2.00 -20.33 -21.86
CA TYR A 88 -1.10 -20.68 -20.76
C TYR A 88 -0.99 -19.57 -19.72
N THR A 89 -0.99 -18.32 -20.16
CA THR A 89 -0.95 -17.14 -19.28
C THR A 89 -2.18 -17.06 -18.39
N SER A 90 -3.37 -17.16 -18.97
CA SER A 90 -4.65 -17.13 -18.22
C SER A 90 -4.83 -18.32 -17.27
N ASN A 91 -4.13 -19.43 -17.52
CA ASN A 91 -4.15 -20.63 -16.67
C ASN A 91 -2.90 -20.74 -15.78
N SER A 92 -2.11 -19.67 -15.63
CA SER A 92 -0.91 -19.61 -14.77
C SER A 92 0.17 -20.68 -15.07
N ARG A 93 0.28 -21.13 -16.32
CA ARG A 93 1.24 -22.15 -16.77
C ARG A 93 2.54 -21.51 -17.30
N PHE A 94 3.40 -21.03 -16.39
CA PHE A 94 4.62 -20.29 -16.74
C PHE A 94 5.57 -21.06 -17.66
N SER A 95 5.95 -22.27 -17.26
CA SER A 95 6.95 -23.08 -17.98
C SER A 95 6.48 -23.45 -19.39
N ASP A 96 5.18 -23.68 -19.57
CA ASP A 96 4.61 -24.05 -20.87
C ASP A 96 4.56 -22.85 -21.82
N ALA A 97 4.23 -21.65 -21.32
CA ALA A 97 4.24 -20.43 -22.13
C ALA A 97 5.66 -20.12 -22.66
N VAL A 98 6.67 -20.19 -21.79
CA VAL A 98 8.07 -19.92 -22.17
C VAL A 98 8.62 -21.00 -23.09
N SER A 99 8.34 -22.29 -22.83
CA SER A 99 8.80 -23.38 -23.69
C SER A 99 8.13 -23.35 -25.06
N LEU A 100 6.85 -22.98 -25.14
CA LEU A 100 6.13 -22.79 -26.40
C LEU A 100 6.73 -21.64 -27.21
N PHE A 101 7.09 -20.52 -26.56
CA PHE A 101 7.77 -19.41 -27.23
C PHE A 101 9.14 -19.82 -27.75
N ARG A 102 9.93 -20.57 -26.97
CA ARG A 102 11.21 -21.12 -27.45
C ARG A 102 11.00 -22.00 -28.70
N ARG A 103 10.03 -22.90 -28.66
CA ARG A 103 9.67 -23.74 -29.81
C ARG A 103 9.23 -22.91 -31.03
N MET A 104 8.49 -21.82 -30.83
CA MET A 104 8.11 -20.89 -31.90
C MET A 104 9.35 -20.32 -32.60
N THR A 105 10.35 -19.88 -31.81
CA THR A 105 11.60 -19.34 -32.33
C THR A 105 12.48 -20.39 -33.03
N GLU A 106 12.58 -21.60 -32.48
CA GLU A 106 13.32 -22.72 -33.09
C GLU A 106 12.72 -23.15 -34.44
N MET A 107 11.40 -23.04 -34.58
CA MET A 107 10.68 -23.33 -35.83
C MET A 107 10.71 -22.18 -36.85
N GLY A 108 11.38 -21.07 -36.54
CA GLY A 108 11.49 -19.89 -37.41
C GLY A 108 10.19 -19.10 -37.58
N VAL A 109 9.21 -19.29 -36.69
CA VAL A 109 7.95 -18.54 -36.72
C VAL A 109 8.16 -17.17 -36.05
N SER A 110 7.81 -16.08 -36.73
CA SER A 110 8.06 -14.73 -36.25
C SER A 110 7.14 -14.33 -35.09
N ALA A 111 7.75 -13.86 -34.00
CA ALA A 111 7.05 -13.25 -32.88
C ALA A 111 6.64 -11.81 -33.24
N ASN A 112 5.45 -11.42 -32.80
CA ASN A 112 4.91 -10.06 -33.01
C ASN A 112 4.43 -9.44 -31.69
N SER A 113 3.90 -8.22 -31.73
CA SER A 113 3.38 -7.53 -30.53
C SER A 113 2.36 -8.38 -29.77
N VAL A 114 1.47 -9.10 -30.46
CA VAL A 114 0.47 -9.96 -29.83
C VAL A 114 1.11 -11.15 -29.11
N THR A 115 2.17 -11.72 -29.67
CA THR A 115 2.97 -12.77 -28.98
C THR A 115 3.53 -12.24 -27.66
N MET A 116 4.12 -11.05 -27.68
CA MET A 116 4.74 -10.43 -26.50
C MET A 116 3.71 -10.03 -25.45
N LEU A 117 2.58 -9.45 -25.87
CA LEU A 117 1.47 -9.10 -24.99
C LEU A 117 0.87 -10.32 -24.28
N GLY A 118 0.86 -11.49 -24.93
CA GLY A 118 0.48 -12.74 -24.30
C GLY A 118 1.54 -13.25 -23.32
N LEU A 119 2.83 -13.14 -23.66
CA LEU A 119 3.91 -13.79 -22.93
C LEU A 119 4.45 -13.00 -21.73
N ILE A 120 4.62 -11.68 -21.86
CA ILE A 120 5.18 -10.81 -20.81
C ILE A 120 4.40 -10.91 -19.48
N PRO A 121 3.04 -10.94 -19.45
CA PRO A 121 2.30 -11.02 -18.20
C PRO A 121 2.61 -12.24 -17.36
N VAL A 122 3.06 -13.34 -17.97
CA VAL A 122 3.49 -14.57 -17.26
C VAL A 122 4.70 -14.29 -16.35
N CYS A 123 5.51 -13.28 -16.70
CA CYS A 123 6.69 -12.86 -15.93
C CYS A 123 6.38 -11.80 -14.87
N SER A 124 5.11 -11.55 -14.51
CA SER A 124 4.75 -10.50 -13.54
C SER A 124 5.09 -10.81 -12.08
N LEU A 125 5.64 -11.99 -11.78
CA LEU A 125 6.07 -12.37 -10.43
C LEU A 125 7.57 -12.07 -10.25
N PRO A 126 8.02 -11.56 -9.08
CA PRO A 126 9.43 -11.22 -8.85
C PRO A 126 10.42 -12.34 -9.19
N VAL A 127 10.05 -13.60 -8.92
CA VAL A 127 10.87 -14.79 -9.24
C VAL A 127 11.15 -14.96 -10.74
N HIS A 128 10.31 -14.40 -11.61
CA HIS A 128 10.41 -14.51 -13.07
C HIS A 128 10.99 -13.26 -13.75
N LEU A 129 11.44 -12.26 -12.97
CA LEU A 129 12.01 -11.02 -13.49
C LEU A 129 13.16 -11.27 -14.49
N GLY A 130 14.02 -12.26 -14.23
CA GLY A 130 15.13 -12.61 -15.13
C GLY A 130 14.68 -13.11 -16.52
N VAL A 131 13.52 -13.75 -16.62
CA VAL A 131 12.93 -14.10 -17.93
C VAL A 131 12.25 -12.88 -18.55
N GLY A 132 11.57 -12.07 -17.74
CA GLY A 132 10.97 -10.81 -18.18
C GLY A 132 11.97 -9.84 -18.81
N THR A 133 13.18 -9.72 -18.25
CA THR A 133 14.26 -8.88 -18.82
C THR A 133 14.78 -9.46 -20.14
N CYS A 134 14.91 -10.78 -20.26
CA CYS A 134 15.24 -11.43 -21.54
C CYS A 134 14.18 -11.14 -22.63
N LEU A 135 12.89 -11.18 -22.27
CA LEU A 135 11.79 -10.84 -23.18
C LEU A 135 11.80 -9.36 -23.57
N HIS A 136 12.12 -8.45 -22.63
CA HIS A 136 12.33 -7.03 -22.94
C HIS A 136 13.44 -6.86 -23.98
N CYS A 137 14.62 -7.47 -23.76
CA CYS A 137 15.72 -7.47 -24.72
C CYS A 137 15.30 -8.03 -26.09
N CYS A 138 14.46 -9.07 -26.11
CA CYS A 138 13.91 -9.62 -27.34
C CYS A 138 12.99 -8.62 -28.06
N CYS A 139 12.12 -7.92 -27.33
CA CYS A 139 11.26 -6.87 -27.89
C CYS A 139 12.10 -5.77 -28.56
N VAL A 140 13.17 -5.31 -27.91
CA VAL A 140 14.08 -4.29 -28.46
C VAL A 140 14.79 -4.81 -29.72
N LYS A 141 15.31 -6.04 -29.70
CA LYS A 141 15.98 -6.64 -30.87
C LYS A 141 15.05 -6.81 -32.07
N LEU A 142 13.76 -7.05 -31.82
CA LEU A 142 12.73 -7.20 -32.86
C LEU A 142 12.06 -5.86 -33.24
N GLY A 143 12.40 -4.75 -32.57
CA GLY A 143 11.77 -3.45 -32.78
C GLY A 143 10.31 -3.36 -32.31
N LEU A 144 9.86 -4.31 -31.48
CA LEU A 144 8.51 -4.37 -30.92
C LEU A 144 8.32 -3.42 -29.73
N ASP A 145 9.41 -2.91 -29.16
CA ASP A 145 9.43 -1.89 -28.09
C ASP A 145 8.80 -0.55 -28.52
N ARG A 146 8.73 -0.30 -29.84
CA ARG A 146 8.05 0.88 -30.41
C ARG A 146 6.52 0.80 -30.31
N ASP A 147 5.97 -0.40 -30.10
CA ASP A 147 4.54 -0.57 -29.86
C ASP A 147 4.19 -0.14 -28.44
N SER A 148 3.39 0.93 -28.31
CA SER A 148 2.96 1.47 -27.02
C SER A 148 2.32 0.43 -26.09
N SER A 149 1.66 -0.58 -26.64
CA SER A 149 1.02 -1.64 -25.86
C SER A 149 2.07 -2.56 -25.24
N VAL A 150 3.10 -2.92 -26.01
CA VAL A 150 4.23 -3.75 -25.54
C VAL A 150 5.02 -2.98 -24.48
N GLY A 151 5.31 -1.70 -24.71
CA GLY A 151 5.98 -0.83 -23.73
C GLY A 151 5.20 -0.74 -22.41
N ASN A 152 3.87 -0.54 -22.45
CA ASN A 152 3.03 -0.52 -21.26
C ASN A 152 2.97 -1.89 -20.54
N CYS A 153 2.99 -2.99 -21.29
CA CYS A 153 3.00 -4.34 -20.75
C CYS A 153 4.32 -4.64 -20.02
N LEU A 154 5.46 -4.27 -20.61
CA LEU A 154 6.78 -4.36 -19.98
C LEU A 154 6.86 -3.48 -18.73
N LEU A 155 6.38 -2.25 -18.80
CA LEU A 155 6.33 -1.32 -17.66
C LEU A 155 5.55 -1.94 -16.49
N THR A 156 4.38 -2.51 -16.77
CA THR A 156 3.55 -3.19 -15.76
C THR A 156 4.26 -4.42 -15.18
N MET A 157 4.99 -5.18 -15.99
CA MET A 157 5.77 -6.33 -15.53
C MET A 157 6.87 -5.90 -14.55
N TYR A 158 7.67 -4.88 -14.89
CA TYR A 158 8.71 -4.37 -13.99
C TYR A 158 8.14 -3.88 -12.65
N VAL A 159 7.04 -3.11 -12.71
CA VAL A 159 6.32 -2.65 -11.52
C VAL A 159 5.86 -3.82 -10.66
N LYS A 160 5.20 -4.84 -11.22
CA LYS A 160 4.71 -6.00 -10.45
C LYS A 160 5.83 -6.87 -9.89
N CYS A 161 6.99 -6.88 -10.53
CA CYS A 161 8.19 -7.56 -10.04
C CYS A 161 8.92 -6.77 -8.94
N GLY A 162 8.49 -5.55 -8.61
CA GLY A 162 9.13 -4.69 -7.62
C GLY A 162 10.37 -3.94 -8.13
N SER A 163 10.72 -4.02 -9.42
CA SER A 163 11.82 -3.25 -9.99
C SER A 163 11.31 -1.90 -10.52
N VAL A 164 10.96 -1.02 -9.58
CA VAL A 164 10.29 0.27 -9.88
C VAL A 164 11.27 1.25 -10.54
N GLU A 165 12.55 1.17 -10.24
CA GLU A 165 13.60 1.97 -10.85
C GLU A 165 13.78 1.62 -12.34
N ASP A 166 13.84 0.33 -12.67
CA ASP A 166 13.88 -0.12 -14.07
C ASP A 166 12.59 0.28 -14.81
N ALA A 167 11.44 0.17 -14.12
CA ALA A 167 10.17 0.66 -14.64
C ALA A 167 10.23 2.17 -14.95
N ARG A 168 10.85 2.99 -14.08
CA ARG A 168 11.01 4.43 -14.34
C ARG A 168 11.90 4.70 -15.55
N VAL A 169 13.02 3.99 -15.67
CA VAL A 169 13.92 4.11 -16.84
C VAL A 169 13.17 3.79 -18.14
N LEU A 170 12.38 2.72 -18.15
CA LEU A 170 11.55 2.37 -19.30
C LEU A 170 10.44 3.41 -19.55
N PHE A 171 9.80 3.91 -18.50
CA PHE A 171 8.81 4.96 -18.62
C PHE A 171 9.40 6.19 -19.31
N ASP A 172 10.58 6.65 -18.87
CA ASP A 172 11.24 7.83 -19.41
C ASP A 172 11.61 7.65 -20.90
N SER A 173 11.99 6.43 -21.31
CA SER A 173 12.36 6.12 -22.71
C SER A 173 11.18 6.03 -23.69
N ILE A 174 9.95 5.83 -23.20
CA ILE A 174 8.74 5.80 -24.07
C ILE A 174 8.49 7.21 -24.65
N SER A 175 8.53 7.34 -25.97
CA SER A 175 8.38 8.62 -26.68
C SER A 175 6.96 9.20 -26.60
N CYS A 176 5.94 8.36 -26.76
CA CYS A 176 4.53 8.76 -26.75
C CYS A 176 3.80 8.15 -25.55
N LYS A 177 3.80 8.87 -24.42
CA LYS A 177 3.17 8.43 -23.17
C LYS A 177 1.67 8.76 -23.17
N GLY A 178 0.82 7.74 -23.24
CA GLY A 178 -0.62 7.87 -23.08
C GLY A 178 -1.09 7.70 -21.63
N LEU A 179 -2.37 7.93 -21.37
CA LEU A 179 -2.97 7.78 -20.02
C LEU A 179 -2.62 6.44 -19.34
N ILE A 180 -2.61 5.35 -20.10
CA ILE A 180 -2.25 4.01 -19.60
C ILE A 180 -0.80 3.98 -19.09
N THR A 181 0.13 4.59 -19.80
CA THR A 181 1.56 4.66 -19.42
C THR A 181 1.75 5.43 -18.11
N TRP A 182 1.08 6.58 -17.98
CA TRP A 182 1.10 7.39 -16.77
C TRP A 182 0.46 6.65 -15.59
N ASN A 183 -0.69 6.02 -15.80
CA ASN A 183 -1.40 5.27 -14.76
C ASN A 183 -0.60 4.05 -14.27
N ALA A 184 0.10 3.33 -15.16
CA ALA A 184 0.95 2.22 -14.79
C ALA A 184 2.08 2.67 -13.85
N MET A 185 2.74 3.79 -14.16
CA MET A 185 3.84 4.30 -13.35
C MET A 185 3.35 4.95 -12.04
N ILE A 186 2.26 5.73 -12.07
CA ILE A 186 1.62 6.30 -10.87
C ILE A 186 1.18 5.19 -9.91
N SER A 187 0.50 4.17 -10.43
CA SER A 187 0.08 3.03 -9.61
C SER A 187 1.27 2.25 -9.07
N GLY A 188 2.32 2.09 -9.88
CA GLY A 188 3.55 1.43 -9.45
C GLY A 188 4.23 2.14 -8.29
N TYR A 189 4.42 3.47 -8.38
CA TYR A 189 4.95 4.24 -7.26
C TYR A 189 4.04 4.19 -6.03
N ALA A 190 2.71 4.28 -6.20
CA ALA A 190 1.77 4.23 -5.09
C ALA A 190 1.81 2.88 -4.36
N GLN A 191 1.84 1.76 -5.10
CA GLN A 191 1.90 0.40 -4.54
C GLN A 191 3.19 0.12 -3.76
N HIS A 192 4.30 0.78 -4.11
CA HIS A 192 5.59 0.62 -3.46
C HIS A 192 5.89 1.74 -2.44
N GLY A 193 4.88 2.53 -2.05
CA GLY A 193 5.02 3.54 -0.98
C GLY A 193 5.79 4.81 -1.38
N HIS A 194 6.09 5.01 -2.67
CA HIS A 194 6.81 6.18 -3.18
C HIS A 194 5.89 7.39 -3.43
N ALA A 195 5.15 7.82 -2.39
CA ALA A 195 4.14 8.86 -2.52
C ALA A 195 4.66 10.22 -3.05
N SER A 196 5.90 10.60 -2.77
CA SER A 196 6.48 11.84 -3.31
C SER A 196 6.59 11.78 -4.83
N HIS A 197 7.07 10.66 -5.36
CA HIS A 197 7.20 10.42 -6.80
C HIS A 197 5.84 10.39 -7.49
N VAL A 198 4.78 9.91 -6.83
CA VAL A 198 3.41 9.99 -7.37
C VAL A 198 2.98 11.44 -7.57
N LEU A 199 3.21 12.31 -6.59
CA LEU A 199 2.82 13.72 -6.69
C LEU A 199 3.64 14.46 -7.76
N ASP A 200 4.93 14.15 -7.87
CA ASP A 200 5.80 14.73 -8.90
C ASP A 200 5.36 14.29 -10.30
N LEU A 201 5.10 12.98 -10.48
CA LEU A 201 4.64 12.42 -11.75
C LEU A 201 3.24 12.91 -12.13
N TYR A 202 2.36 13.15 -11.17
CA TYR A 202 1.05 13.77 -11.41
C TYR A 202 1.18 15.22 -11.90
N ARG A 203 2.13 15.99 -11.38
CA ARG A 203 2.42 17.35 -11.91
C ARG A 203 2.98 17.28 -13.33
N GLU A 204 3.89 16.34 -13.60
CA GLU A 204 4.46 16.09 -14.93
C GLU A 204 3.37 15.68 -15.94
N MET A 205 2.48 14.77 -15.56
CA MET A 205 1.33 14.36 -16.38
C MET A 205 0.46 15.55 -16.80
N LYS A 206 0.19 16.46 -15.85
CA LYS A 206 -0.60 17.68 -16.10
C LYS A 206 0.14 18.69 -16.98
N SER A 207 1.46 18.86 -16.81
CA SER A 207 2.24 19.76 -17.67
C SER A 207 2.35 19.24 -19.11
N CYS A 208 2.30 17.92 -19.29
CA CYS A 208 2.18 17.27 -20.60
C CYS A 208 0.76 17.32 -21.20
N GLY A 209 -0.21 17.94 -20.51
CA GLY A 209 -1.59 18.08 -20.99
C GLY A 209 -2.42 16.79 -20.96
N ILE A 210 -1.93 15.73 -20.32
CA ILE A 210 -2.67 14.47 -20.17
C ILE A 210 -3.68 14.62 -19.04
N ARG A 211 -4.96 14.36 -19.32
CA ARG A 211 -6.04 14.45 -18.33
C ARG A 211 -6.03 13.22 -17.41
N PRO A 212 -5.90 13.39 -16.08
CA PRO A 212 -6.04 12.32 -15.11
C PRO A 212 -7.44 11.70 -15.13
N ASP A 213 -7.53 10.38 -14.96
CA ASP A 213 -8.78 9.66 -14.77
C ASP A 213 -9.02 9.30 -13.29
N SER A 214 -10.14 8.64 -13.00
CA SER A 214 -10.46 8.24 -11.62
C SER A 214 -9.38 7.37 -10.98
N VAL A 215 -8.73 6.48 -11.74
CA VAL A 215 -7.65 5.63 -11.22
C VAL A 215 -6.43 6.47 -10.87
N THR A 216 -6.05 7.42 -11.73
CA THR A 216 -4.98 8.38 -11.43
C THR A 216 -5.25 9.11 -10.11
N LEU A 217 -6.47 9.66 -9.97
CA LEU A 217 -6.80 10.54 -8.84
C LEU A 217 -6.88 9.77 -7.51
N VAL A 218 -7.33 8.50 -7.50
CA VAL A 218 -7.27 7.65 -6.30
C VAL A 218 -5.81 7.45 -5.83
N GLY A 219 -4.88 7.18 -6.73
CA GLY A 219 -3.46 7.02 -6.40
C GLY A 219 -2.83 8.32 -5.86
N VAL A 220 -3.20 9.46 -6.45
CA VAL A 220 -2.75 10.79 -6.00
C VAL A 220 -3.32 11.13 -4.62
N LEU A 221 -4.62 10.92 -4.39
CA LEU A 221 -5.25 11.15 -3.09
C LEU A 221 -4.64 10.27 -1.99
N SER A 222 -4.33 9.00 -2.31
CA SER A 222 -3.65 8.09 -1.40
C SER A 222 -2.24 8.60 -1.03
N SER A 223 -1.54 9.17 -2.00
CA SER A 223 -0.20 9.77 -1.79
C SER A 223 -0.28 11.07 -0.98
N CYS A 224 -1.31 11.90 -1.22
CA CYS A 224 -1.62 13.07 -0.38
C CYS A 224 -1.92 12.63 1.06
N ALA A 225 -2.69 11.57 1.23
CA ALA A 225 -2.99 10.98 2.53
C ALA A 225 -1.69 10.54 3.23
N LEU A 226 -0.75 9.90 2.53
CA LEU A 226 0.52 9.47 3.13
C LEU A 226 1.41 10.66 3.53
N LEU A 227 1.51 11.69 2.71
CA LEU A 227 2.41 12.82 2.94
C LEU A 227 1.79 13.97 3.77
N GLY A 228 0.48 13.92 4.02
CA GLY A 228 -0.27 15.05 4.59
C GLY A 228 -0.34 16.24 3.63
N ALA A 229 -0.34 16.00 2.31
CA ALA A 229 -0.36 17.04 1.29
C ALA A 229 -1.79 17.56 1.07
N TYR A 230 -2.33 18.25 2.08
CA TYR A 230 -3.71 18.72 2.14
C TYR A 230 -4.07 19.66 0.98
N HIS A 231 -3.17 20.59 0.63
CA HIS A 231 -3.47 21.59 -0.39
C HIS A 231 -3.53 20.97 -1.80
N ILE A 232 -2.70 19.95 -2.06
CA ILE A 232 -2.77 19.15 -3.29
C ILE A 232 -4.06 18.33 -3.29
N GLY A 233 -4.44 17.75 -2.16
CA GLY A 233 -5.72 17.05 -1.99
C GLY A 233 -6.93 17.92 -2.34
N CYS A 234 -6.97 19.17 -1.85
CA CYS A 234 -8.02 20.13 -2.21
C CYS A 234 -8.05 20.47 -3.71
N GLN A 235 -6.87 20.55 -4.36
CA GLN A 235 -6.82 20.77 -5.81
C GLN A 235 -7.36 19.56 -6.58
N VAL A 236 -7.11 18.35 -6.09
CA VAL A 236 -7.65 17.12 -6.67
C VAL A 236 -9.16 17.03 -6.48
N GLU A 237 -9.70 17.34 -5.30
CA GLU A 237 -11.15 17.44 -5.05
C GLU A 237 -11.82 18.38 -6.06
N ARG A 238 -11.30 19.60 -6.23
CA ARG A 238 -11.81 20.53 -7.25
C ARG A 238 -11.69 19.98 -8.66
N GLN A 239 -10.65 19.20 -8.97
CA GLN A 239 -10.52 18.56 -10.27
C GLN A 239 -11.55 17.44 -10.48
N ILE A 240 -11.90 16.69 -9.43
CA ILE A 240 -12.97 15.68 -9.44
C ILE A 240 -14.29 16.36 -9.80
N GLU A 241 -14.56 17.52 -9.19
CA GLU A 241 -15.75 18.34 -9.48
C GLU A 241 -15.83 18.79 -10.93
N LEU A 242 -14.73 19.37 -11.44
CA LEU A 242 -14.68 19.88 -12.80
C LEU A 242 -14.72 18.76 -13.87
N SER A 243 -14.31 17.55 -13.51
CA SER A 243 -14.26 16.40 -14.44
C SER A 243 -15.57 15.60 -14.47
N GLY A 244 -16.57 15.97 -13.67
CA GLY A 244 -17.85 15.28 -13.60
C GLY A 244 -17.79 13.95 -12.84
N PHE A 245 -16.81 13.77 -11.94
CA PHE A 245 -16.62 12.55 -11.16
C PHE A 245 -17.31 12.59 -9.78
N ASN A 246 -18.21 13.54 -9.54
CA ASN A 246 -18.87 13.85 -8.25
C ASN A 246 -19.70 12.72 -7.61
N SER A 247 -19.89 11.61 -8.31
CA SER A 247 -20.66 10.47 -7.83
C SER A 247 -19.86 9.17 -7.92
N ASN A 248 -18.54 9.29 -7.98
CA ASN A 248 -17.65 8.12 -8.01
C ASN A 248 -17.31 7.69 -6.58
N PRO A 249 -17.87 6.58 -6.08
CA PRO A 249 -17.67 6.16 -4.68
C PRO A 249 -16.21 5.85 -4.36
N PHE A 250 -15.39 5.47 -5.34
CA PHE A 250 -13.97 5.23 -5.12
C PHE A 250 -13.21 6.51 -4.80
N LEU A 251 -13.58 7.61 -5.47
CA LEU A 251 -12.97 8.93 -5.24
C LEU A 251 -13.46 9.54 -3.93
N ASP A 252 -14.75 9.41 -3.61
CA ASP A 252 -15.29 9.90 -2.33
C ASP A 252 -14.63 9.19 -1.15
N ASN A 253 -14.49 7.86 -1.21
CA ASN A 253 -13.77 7.08 -0.20
C ASN A 253 -12.30 7.51 -0.08
N ALA A 254 -11.64 7.77 -1.21
CA ALA A 254 -10.26 8.26 -1.23
C ALA A 254 -10.15 9.68 -0.63
N LEU A 255 -11.13 10.55 -0.85
CA LEU A 255 -11.21 11.89 -0.26
C LEU A 255 -11.44 11.84 1.26
N VAL A 256 -12.35 10.98 1.75
CA VAL A 256 -12.57 10.75 3.19
C VAL A 256 -11.26 10.34 3.86
N ASN A 257 -10.57 9.33 3.31
CA ASN A 257 -9.29 8.86 3.83
C ASN A 257 -8.20 9.94 3.74
N MET A 258 -8.11 10.66 2.62
CA MET A 258 -7.14 11.76 2.44
C MET A 258 -7.35 12.86 3.48
N TYR A 259 -8.58 13.32 3.69
CA TYR A 259 -8.86 14.37 4.66
C TYR A 259 -8.62 13.93 6.09
N ALA A 260 -9.02 12.72 6.46
CA ALA A 260 -8.74 12.17 7.79
C ALA A 260 -7.22 12.09 8.03
N ARG A 261 -6.46 11.55 7.08
CA ARG A 261 -4.99 11.41 7.19
C ARG A 261 -4.23 12.72 7.03
N CYS A 262 -4.85 13.79 6.55
CA CYS A 262 -4.32 15.16 6.56
C CYS A 262 -4.70 15.95 7.82
N GLY A 263 -5.37 15.32 8.80
CA GLY A 263 -5.77 15.95 10.05
C GLY A 263 -7.07 16.75 9.97
N LYS A 264 -7.79 16.71 8.84
CA LYS A 264 -9.02 17.48 8.60
C LYS A 264 -10.27 16.61 8.72
N LEU A 265 -10.49 16.07 9.92
CA LEU A 265 -11.56 15.12 10.20
C LEU A 265 -12.97 15.70 9.92
N ALA A 266 -13.20 16.99 10.16
CA ALA A 266 -14.47 17.64 9.83
C ALA A 266 -14.77 17.66 8.33
N LYS A 267 -13.76 17.83 7.47
CA LYS A 267 -13.92 17.72 6.02
C LYS A 267 -14.15 16.28 5.59
N ALA A 268 -13.43 15.33 6.20
CA ALA A 268 -13.66 13.90 5.95
C ALA A 268 -15.12 13.51 6.26
N TRP A 269 -15.66 14.01 7.37
CA TRP A 269 -17.07 13.83 7.72
C TRP A 269 -18.00 14.47 6.69
N ALA A 270 -17.75 15.71 6.27
CA ALA A 270 -18.60 16.39 5.29
C ALA A 270 -18.68 15.65 3.95
N VAL A 271 -17.55 15.10 3.46
CA VAL A 271 -17.54 14.26 2.26
C VAL A 271 -18.34 12.99 2.50
N PHE A 272 -18.08 12.27 3.60
CA PHE A 272 -18.79 11.05 3.94
C PHE A 272 -20.31 11.27 4.04
N ASP A 273 -20.73 12.31 4.74
CA ASP A 273 -22.14 12.65 4.95
C ASP A 273 -22.85 12.94 3.62
N ALA A 274 -22.19 13.68 2.72
CA ALA A 274 -22.69 14.02 1.40
C ALA A 274 -22.78 12.83 0.42
N MET A 275 -22.13 11.69 0.70
CA MET A 275 -22.19 10.52 -0.17
C MET A 275 -23.62 9.98 -0.30
N PRO A 276 -24.15 9.80 -1.53
CA PRO A 276 -25.50 9.32 -1.76
C PRO A 276 -25.67 7.85 -1.33
N GLU A 277 -24.64 7.04 -1.56
CA GLU A 277 -24.59 5.63 -1.14
C GLU A 277 -23.32 5.38 -0.34
N LYS A 278 -23.49 4.95 0.91
CA LYS A 278 -22.40 4.62 1.82
C LYS A 278 -22.17 3.12 1.81
N THR A 279 -21.01 2.69 1.31
CA THR A 279 -20.59 1.28 1.27
C THR A 279 -19.77 0.90 2.51
N VAL A 280 -19.48 -0.39 2.69
CA VAL A 280 -18.56 -0.88 3.72
C VAL A 280 -17.24 -0.10 3.74
N VAL A 281 -16.69 0.23 2.56
CA VAL A 281 -15.44 0.99 2.41
C VAL A 281 -15.55 2.40 2.97
N SER A 282 -16.68 3.09 2.73
CA SER A 282 -16.91 4.45 3.26
C SER A 282 -16.98 4.47 4.78
N TRP A 283 -17.68 3.51 5.37
CA TRP A 283 -17.78 3.35 6.82
C TRP A 283 -16.43 3.00 7.44
N THR A 284 -15.71 2.04 6.86
CA THR A 284 -14.37 1.66 7.30
C THR A 284 -13.41 2.87 7.27
N ALA A 285 -13.44 3.68 6.21
CA ALA A 285 -12.59 4.86 6.10
C ALA A 285 -12.88 5.90 7.20
N ILE A 286 -14.15 6.21 7.48
CA ILE A 286 -14.50 7.20 8.51
C ILE A 286 -14.25 6.66 9.93
N ILE A 287 -14.55 5.39 10.21
CA ILE A 287 -14.28 4.73 11.49
C ILE A 287 -12.78 4.72 11.77
N GLY A 288 -11.97 4.32 10.79
CA GLY A 288 -10.51 4.37 10.88
C GLY A 288 -9.97 5.78 11.09
N GLY A 289 -10.55 6.78 10.42
CA GLY A 289 -10.25 8.20 10.62
C GLY A 289 -10.49 8.68 12.05
N TYR A 290 -11.64 8.38 12.65
CA TYR A 290 -11.89 8.73 14.06
C TYR A 290 -10.98 7.95 15.01
N GLY A 291 -10.71 6.67 14.72
CA GLY A 291 -9.80 5.82 15.48
C GLY A 291 -8.36 6.33 15.52
N MET A 292 -7.81 6.72 14.37
CA MET A 292 -6.45 7.27 14.31
C MET A 292 -6.34 8.65 14.99
N HIS A 293 -7.44 9.38 15.15
CA HIS A 293 -7.48 10.62 15.91
C HIS A 293 -7.67 10.43 17.42
N GLY A 294 -7.66 9.18 17.91
CA GLY A 294 -7.87 8.84 19.32
C GLY A 294 -9.33 8.99 19.78
N GLN A 295 -10.28 9.21 18.86
CA GLN A 295 -11.70 9.37 19.16
C GLN A 295 -12.43 8.02 19.16
N GLY A 296 -11.90 7.03 19.90
CA GLY A 296 -12.35 5.65 19.85
C GLY A 296 -13.84 5.44 20.18
N LYS A 297 -14.40 6.21 21.11
CA LYS A 297 -15.85 6.15 21.43
C LYS A 297 -16.73 6.55 20.24
N LEU A 298 -16.32 7.56 19.49
CA LEU A 298 -17.04 7.99 18.29
C LEU A 298 -16.86 6.96 17.17
N ALA A 299 -15.67 6.38 17.01
CA ALA A 299 -15.44 5.29 16.05
C ALA A 299 -16.33 4.07 16.33
N VAL A 300 -16.48 3.68 17.60
CA VAL A 300 -17.41 2.60 18.03
C VAL A 300 -18.87 2.97 17.72
N ASN A 301 -19.29 4.21 18.00
CA ASN A 301 -20.64 4.66 17.66
C ASN A 301 -20.88 4.61 16.14
N LEU A 302 -19.91 5.04 15.32
CA LEU A 302 -19.99 4.95 13.87
C LEU A 302 -20.07 3.50 13.38
N PHE A 303 -19.35 2.58 14.02
CA PHE A 303 -19.48 1.15 13.72
C PHE A 303 -20.89 0.63 14.04
N GLU A 304 -21.49 1.04 15.16
CA GLU A 304 -22.88 0.67 15.46
C GLU A 304 -23.89 1.30 14.48
N GLN A 305 -23.67 2.55 14.05
CA GLN A 305 -24.50 3.19 13.02
C GLN A 305 -24.40 2.47 11.66
N MET A 306 -23.21 2.00 11.29
CA MET A 306 -23.01 1.15 10.11
C MET A 306 -23.88 -0.11 10.19
N LEU A 307 -23.93 -0.77 11.35
CA LEU A 307 -24.78 -1.94 11.57
C LEU A 307 -26.28 -1.59 11.48
N GLN A 308 -26.69 -0.47 12.06
CA GLN A 308 -28.08 0.02 12.01
C GLN A 308 -28.52 0.38 10.59
N ALA A 309 -27.60 0.86 9.75
CA ALA A 309 -27.83 1.10 8.33
C ALA A 309 -27.91 -0.20 7.49
N GLY A 310 -27.80 -1.37 8.12
CA GLY A 310 -27.87 -2.67 7.43
C GLY A 310 -26.60 -3.02 6.64
N ILE A 311 -25.52 -2.27 6.81
CA ILE A 311 -24.24 -2.53 6.13
C ILE A 311 -23.48 -3.60 6.90
N ARG A 312 -23.25 -4.75 6.26
CA ARG A 312 -22.49 -5.85 6.87
C ARG A 312 -21.00 -5.48 6.94
N PRO A 313 -20.36 -5.49 8.11
CA PRO A 313 -18.93 -5.25 8.24
C PRO A 313 -18.12 -6.39 7.65
N ASP A 314 -16.97 -6.05 7.08
CA ASP A 314 -15.93 -6.98 6.64
C ASP A 314 -14.73 -6.96 7.62
N GLY A 315 -13.68 -7.72 7.32
CA GLY A 315 -12.48 -7.74 8.16
C GLY A 315 -11.84 -6.36 8.33
N ALA A 316 -11.80 -5.54 7.27
CA ALA A 316 -11.21 -4.21 7.34
C ALA A 316 -11.98 -3.26 8.28
N ALA A 317 -13.32 -3.35 8.30
CA ALA A 317 -14.15 -2.63 9.26
C ALA A 317 -13.85 -3.06 10.70
N PHE A 318 -13.65 -4.36 10.95
CA PHE A 318 -13.27 -4.88 12.25
C PHE A 318 -11.88 -4.41 12.69
N VAL A 319 -10.87 -4.45 11.81
CA VAL A 319 -9.55 -3.88 12.10
C VAL A 319 -9.66 -2.41 12.50
N SER A 320 -10.50 -1.63 11.82
CA SER A 320 -10.68 -0.20 12.10
C SER A 320 -11.28 0.06 13.49
N VAL A 321 -12.35 -0.67 13.87
CA VAL A 321 -12.97 -0.51 15.20
C VAL A 321 -12.08 -1.07 16.31
N LEU A 322 -11.39 -2.20 16.09
CA LEU A 322 -10.48 -2.79 17.08
C LEU A 322 -9.25 -1.92 17.32
N SER A 323 -8.66 -1.35 16.26
CA SER A 323 -7.57 -0.37 16.38
C SER A 323 -8.03 0.88 17.14
N ALA A 324 -9.25 1.37 16.86
CA ALA A 324 -9.83 2.49 17.59
C ALA A 324 -10.02 2.18 19.08
N CYS A 325 -10.46 0.96 19.42
CA CYS A 325 -10.53 0.49 20.79
C CYS A 325 -9.14 0.43 21.44
N SER A 326 -8.12 -0.10 20.73
CA SER A 326 -6.73 -0.17 21.22
C SER A 326 -6.19 1.21 21.58
N HIS A 327 -6.27 2.15 20.64
CA HIS A 327 -5.73 3.50 20.84
C HIS A 327 -6.46 4.31 21.91
N ALA A 328 -7.73 4.00 22.17
CA ALA A 328 -8.55 4.67 23.18
C ALA A 328 -8.65 3.91 24.52
N GLY A 329 -7.99 2.74 24.64
CA GLY A 329 -8.04 1.91 25.85
C GLY A 329 -9.43 1.32 26.15
N LEU A 330 -10.26 1.09 25.13
CA LEU A 330 -11.61 0.54 25.26
C LEU A 330 -11.57 -0.99 25.23
N THR A 331 -10.92 -1.60 26.23
CA THR A 331 -10.65 -3.05 26.26
C THR A 331 -11.91 -3.91 26.21
N ASP A 332 -12.96 -3.54 26.94
CA ASP A 332 -14.21 -4.31 26.98
C ASP A 332 -14.94 -4.30 25.64
N GLU A 333 -15.03 -3.15 24.98
CA GLU A 333 -15.63 -3.03 23.65
C GLU A 333 -14.80 -3.78 22.60
N GLY A 334 -13.47 -3.69 22.66
CA GLY A 334 -12.60 -4.44 21.74
C GLY A 334 -12.79 -5.96 21.85
N LEU A 335 -12.83 -6.48 23.08
CA LEU A 335 -13.12 -7.91 23.34
C LEU A 335 -14.52 -8.31 22.87
N LYS A 336 -15.53 -7.46 23.10
CA LYS A 336 -16.90 -7.68 22.64
C LYS A 336 -16.97 -7.78 21.11
N TYR A 337 -16.38 -6.84 20.38
CA TYR A 337 -16.42 -6.87 18.90
C TYR A 337 -15.59 -8.00 18.31
N PHE A 338 -14.43 -8.32 18.89
CA PHE A 338 -13.62 -9.45 18.44
C PHE A 338 -14.38 -10.77 18.57
N ASN A 339 -15.09 -10.99 19.68
CA ASN A 339 -15.94 -12.17 19.86
C ASN A 339 -17.17 -12.16 18.93
N ALA A 340 -17.75 -10.98 18.69
CA ALA A 340 -18.91 -10.83 17.80
C ALA A 340 -18.53 -11.11 16.34
N MET A 341 -17.32 -10.78 15.91
CA MET A 341 -16.82 -11.04 14.55
C MET A 341 -17.04 -12.51 14.13
N GLU A 342 -16.62 -13.44 14.99
CA GLU A 342 -16.80 -14.86 14.73
C GLU A 342 -18.24 -15.31 14.96
N LYS A 343 -18.82 -15.00 16.14
CA LYS A 343 -20.10 -15.57 16.57
C LYS A 343 -21.32 -14.99 15.84
N LYS A 344 -21.30 -13.69 15.54
CA LYS A 344 -22.44 -12.95 14.95
C LYS A 344 -22.25 -12.72 13.46
N PHE A 345 -21.05 -12.41 13.01
CA PHE A 345 -20.80 -12.04 11.61
C PHE A 345 -20.20 -13.18 10.78
N LEU A 346 -19.85 -14.30 11.41
CA LEU A 346 -19.28 -15.49 10.78
C LEU A 346 -17.99 -15.18 10.00
N LEU A 347 -17.23 -14.20 10.48
CA LEU A 347 -15.93 -13.81 9.93
C LEU A 347 -14.83 -14.44 10.78
N GLN A 348 -13.90 -15.15 10.15
CA GLN A 348 -12.73 -15.70 10.84
C GLN A 348 -11.70 -14.59 11.06
N PRO A 349 -11.17 -14.42 12.29
CA PRO A 349 -10.11 -13.45 12.53
C PRO A 349 -8.82 -13.82 11.79
N GLY A 350 -8.32 -12.88 10.96
CA GLY A 350 -6.98 -12.93 10.36
C GLY A 350 -5.90 -12.33 11.28
N PRO A 351 -4.61 -12.43 10.92
CA PRO A 351 -3.49 -11.91 11.72
C PRO A 351 -3.63 -10.43 12.09
N GLU A 352 -4.16 -9.60 11.19
CA GLU A 352 -4.41 -8.17 11.40
C GLU A 352 -5.39 -7.89 12.55
N HIS A 353 -6.39 -8.76 12.75
CA HIS A 353 -7.35 -8.64 13.85
C HIS A 353 -6.70 -9.02 15.17
N TYR A 354 -5.91 -10.09 15.18
CA TYR A 354 -5.16 -10.52 16.36
C TYR A 354 -4.10 -9.49 16.77
N SER A 355 -3.41 -8.86 15.81
CA SER A 355 -2.45 -7.79 16.09
C SER A 355 -3.11 -6.62 16.84
N CYS A 356 -4.31 -6.19 16.41
CA CYS A 356 -5.09 -5.17 17.12
C CYS A 356 -5.44 -5.59 18.56
N MET A 357 -5.81 -6.85 18.76
CA MET A 357 -6.17 -7.37 20.08
C MET A 357 -4.96 -7.55 21.01
N VAL A 358 -3.83 -7.99 20.47
CA VAL A 358 -2.56 -8.08 21.21
C VAL A 358 -2.08 -6.70 21.61
N ASP A 359 -2.17 -5.70 20.72
CA ASP A 359 -1.87 -4.30 21.03
C ASP A 359 -2.82 -3.76 22.14
N LEU A 360 -4.13 -4.02 22.02
CA LEU A 360 -5.12 -3.60 23.02
C LEU A 360 -4.87 -4.20 24.41
N LEU A 361 -4.67 -5.52 24.49
CA LEU A 361 -4.39 -6.21 25.75
C LEU A 361 -3.02 -5.82 26.30
N GLY A 362 -2.05 -5.67 25.40
CA GLY A 362 -0.69 -5.26 25.69
C GLY A 362 -0.64 -3.89 26.36
N ARG A 363 -1.28 -2.86 25.76
CA ARG A 363 -1.39 -1.51 26.34
C ARG A 363 -2.17 -1.47 27.64
N ALA A 364 -3.09 -2.42 27.86
CA ALA A 364 -3.81 -2.56 29.11
C ALA A 364 -2.99 -3.26 30.22
N GLY A 365 -1.72 -3.61 29.96
CA GLY A 365 -0.86 -4.33 30.89
C GLY A 365 -1.15 -5.82 31.01
N GLN A 366 -2.05 -6.37 30.19
CA GLN A 366 -2.46 -7.77 30.23
C GLN A 366 -1.57 -8.64 29.33
N LEU A 367 -0.24 -8.54 29.51
CA LEU A 367 0.77 -9.18 28.65
C LEU A 367 0.58 -10.70 28.54
N GLN A 368 0.27 -11.39 29.64
CA GLN A 368 0.06 -12.83 29.62
C GLN A 368 -1.16 -13.21 28.77
N LYS A 369 -2.28 -12.49 28.90
CA LYS A 369 -3.46 -12.74 28.07
C LYS A 369 -3.19 -12.44 26.60
N ALA A 370 -2.35 -11.45 26.30
CA ALA A 370 -1.93 -11.16 24.94
C ALA A 370 -1.11 -12.34 24.37
N LEU A 371 -0.18 -12.90 25.15
CA LEU A 371 0.58 -14.10 24.76
C LEU A 371 -0.33 -15.34 24.58
N ASP A 372 -1.25 -15.57 25.51
CA ASP A 372 -2.22 -16.68 25.43
C ASP A 372 -3.11 -16.56 24.18
N LEU A 373 -3.47 -15.33 23.81
CA LEU A 373 -4.22 -15.06 22.58
C LEU A 373 -3.41 -15.45 21.34
N ILE A 374 -2.11 -15.16 21.30
CA ILE A 374 -1.22 -15.55 20.19
C ILE A 374 -1.16 -17.08 20.06
N HIS A 375 -1.03 -17.80 21.18
CA HIS A 375 -0.98 -19.25 21.17
C HIS A 375 -2.30 -19.92 20.76
N THR A 376 -3.43 -19.22 20.90
CA THR A 376 -4.77 -19.74 20.54
C THR A 376 -5.23 -19.30 19.15
N MET A 377 -4.37 -18.61 18.38
CA MET A 377 -4.67 -18.21 17.01
C MET A 377 -4.94 -19.41 16.10
N ARG A 378 -5.98 -19.31 15.26
CA ARG A 378 -6.29 -20.32 14.22
C ARG A 378 -5.47 -20.15 12.95
N VAL A 379 -4.79 -19.03 12.83
CA VAL A 379 -3.91 -18.65 11.71
C VAL A 379 -2.49 -18.51 12.24
N HIS A 380 -1.49 -18.68 11.36
CA HIS A 380 -0.11 -18.50 11.77
C HIS A 380 0.13 -17.04 12.18
N PRO A 381 0.70 -16.77 13.37
CA PRO A 381 1.06 -15.41 13.77
C PRO A 381 2.06 -14.80 12.80
N ASP A 382 1.83 -13.56 12.39
CA ASP A 382 2.72 -12.82 11.50
C ASP A 382 3.63 -11.86 12.30
N GLY A 383 4.47 -11.09 11.58
CA GLY A 383 5.35 -10.11 12.20
C GLY A 383 4.59 -9.03 12.97
N ALA A 384 3.42 -8.62 12.50
CA ALA A 384 2.60 -7.59 13.12
C ALA A 384 2.05 -8.02 14.49
N VAL A 385 1.67 -9.29 14.65
CA VAL A 385 1.19 -9.84 15.93
C VAL A 385 2.31 -9.86 16.99
N TRP A 386 3.47 -10.45 16.66
CA TRP A 386 4.61 -10.48 17.59
C TRP A 386 5.18 -9.09 17.84
N GLY A 387 5.17 -8.23 16.82
CA GLY A 387 5.54 -6.82 16.91
C GLY A 387 4.68 -6.03 17.90
N ALA A 388 3.36 -6.27 17.92
CA ALA A 388 2.45 -5.66 18.88
C ALA A 388 2.79 -6.09 20.32
N LEU A 389 3.06 -7.39 20.54
CA LEU A 389 3.48 -7.89 21.86
C LEU A 389 4.82 -7.28 22.29
N LEU A 390 5.81 -7.22 21.39
CA LEU A 390 7.11 -6.60 21.64
C LEU A 390 6.95 -5.12 22.03
N GLY A 391 6.05 -4.40 21.35
CA GLY A 391 5.70 -3.02 21.67
C GLY A 391 5.10 -2.85 23.06
N ALA A 392 4.18 -3.74 23.44
CA ALA A 392 3.61 -3.76 24.77
C ALA A 392 4.64 -4.10 25.87
N CYS A 393 5.56 -5.01 25.59
CA CYS A 393 6.63 -5.36 26.52
C CYS A 393 7.55 -4.18 26.82
N LYS A 394 7.82 -3.32 25.83
CA LYS A 394 8.51 -2.05 26.04
C LYS A 394 7.74 -1.17 27.04
N ILE A 395 6.44 -0.93 26.81
CA ILE A 395 5.60 -0.08 27.67
C ILE A 395 5.63 -0.56 29.13
N HIS A 396 5.59 -1.87 29.34
CA HIS A 396 5.53 -2.48 30.67
C HIS A 396 6.87 -2.97 31.20
N LYS A 397 7.98 -2.64 30.51
CA LYS A 397 9.36 -2.97 30.89
C LYS A 397 9.60 -4.47 31.14
N ASN A 398 8.92 -5.34 30.39
CA ASN A 398 9.07 -6.78 30.49
C ASN A 398 10.11 -7.28 29.47
N VAL A 399 11.37 -7.39 29.91
CA VAL A 399 12.49 -7.77 29.03
C VAL A 399 12.39 -9.22 28.57
N GLU A 400 12.03 -10.15 29.45
CA GLU A 400 11.95 -11.59 29.12
C GLU A 400 10.94 -11.86 28.01
N LEU A 401 9.75 -11.26 28.12
CA LEU A 401 8.71 -11.44 27.09
C LEU A 401 9.05 -10.68 25.80
N ALA A 402 9.78 -9.56 25.89
CA ALA A 402 10.30 -8.86 24.72
C ALA A 402 11.30 -9.72 23.94
N GLU A 403 12.22 -10.42 24.63
CA GLU A 403 13.17 -11.34 23.99
C GLU A 403 12.43 -12.46 23.26
N LEU A 404 11.44 -13.10 23.90
CA LEU A 404 10.61 -14.13 23.26
C LEU A 404 9.89 -13.60 22.02
N ALA A 405 9.21 -12.45 22.13
CA ALA A 405 8.48 -11.87 21.01
C ALA A 405 9.44 -11.49 19.86
N PHE A 406 10.63 -11.00 20.19
CA PHE A 406 11.65 -10.65 19.22
C PHE A 406 12.21 -11.88 18.50
N GLU A 407 12.50 -12.97 19.19
CA GLU A 407 12.96 -14.23 18.56
C GLU A 407 11.97 -14.71 17.50
N ARG A 408 10.67 -14.68 17.81
CA ARG A 408 9.62 -15.07 16.86
C ARG A 408 9.48 -14.10 15.69
N VAL A 409 9.58 -12.79 15.95
CA VAL A 409 9.39 -11.80 14.87
C VAL A 409 10.54 -11.79 13.86
N ILE A 410 11.78 -12.05 14.29
CA ILE A 410 12.94 -12.08 13.37
C ILE A 410 13.01 -13.37 12.55
N GLU A 411 12.39 -14.47 12.99
CA GLU A 411 12.21 -15.68 12.17
C GLU A 411 11.31 -15.38 10.96
N LEU A 412 10.30 -14.53 11.14
CA LEU A 412 9.33 -14.16 10.12
C LEU A 412 9.83 -12.99 9.25
N GLU A 413 10.37 -11.96 9.87
CA GLU A 413 10.77 -10.70 9.23
C GLU A 413 12.20 -10.29 9.62
N PRO A 414 13.23 -11.05 9.20
CA PRO A 414 14.61 -10.83 9.64
C PRO A 414 15.19 -9.48 9.22
N THR A 415 14.62 -8.85 8.19
CA THR A 415 15.06 -7.57 7.63
C THR A 415 14.31 -6.37 8.21
N ASN A 416 13.25 -6.58 9.00
CA ASN A 416 12.46 -5.49 9.56
C ASN A 416 13.19 -4.85 10.75
N ILE A 417 13.78 -3.68 10.50
CA ILE A 417 14.66 -2.97 11.43
C ILE A 417 13.88 -2.42 12.65
N GLY A 418 12.58 -2.18 12.50
CA GLY A 418 11.73 -1.65 13.56
C GLY A 418 11.78 -2.49 14.82
N TYR A 419 11.78 -3.82 14.69
CA TYR A 419 11.81 -4.74 15.82
C TYR A 419 13.15 -4.74 16.56
N TYR A 420 14.27 -4.62 15.85
CA TYR A 420 15.60 -4.49 16.47
C TYR A 420 15.69 -3.21 17.28
N VAL A 421 15.21 -2.10 16.72
CA VAL A 421 15.18 -0.82 17.44
C VAL A 421 14.28 -0.92 18.67
N LEU A 422 13.14 -1.62 18.57
CA LEU A 422 12.20 -1.78 19.67
C LEU A 422 12.78 -2.62 20.82
N LEU A 423 13.45 -3.74 20.52
CA LEU A 423 14.15 -4.54 21.53
C LEU A 423 15.33 -3.75 22.15
N SER A 424 16.12 -3.06 21.33
CA SER A 424 17.21 -2.21 21.83
C SER A 424 16.71 -1.10 22.76
N ASN A 425 15.55 -0.51 22.48
CA ASN A 425 14.93 0.49 23.36
C ASN A 425 14.46 -0.15 24.67
N THR A 426 13.92 -1.37 24.62
CA THR A 426 13.50 -2.12 25.81
C THR A 426 14.69 -2.41 26.73
N TYR A 427 15.82 -2.83 26.17
CA TYR A 427 17.07 -2.99 26.94
C TYR A 427 17.60 -1.68 27.50
N ASN A 428 17.49 -0.59 26.75
CA ASN A 428 17.92 0.74 27.22
C ASN A 428 17.12 1.19 28.44
N GLU A 429 15.81 1.00 28.44
CA GLU A 429 14.95 1.30 29.60
C GLU A 429 15.25 0.39 30.81
N ALA A 430 15.78 -0.81 30.57
CA ALA A 430 16.22 -1.74 31.60
C ALA A 430 17.71 -1.58 32.00
N ASN A 431 18.42 -0.58 31.45
CA ASN A 431 19.87 -0.38 31.63
C ASN A 431 20.73 -1.62 31.28
N ASN A 432 20.27 -2.46 30.35
CA ASN A 432 20.98 -3.66 29.92
C ASN A 432 21.88 -3.38 28.71
N MET A 433 23.14 -3.02 28.97
CA MET A 433 24.12 -2.71 27.93
C MET A 433 24.52 -3.91 27.06
N ASP A 434 24.56 -5.11 27.62
CA ASP A 434 24.89 -6.33 26.87
C ASP A 434 23.86 -6.62 25.78
N GLY A 435 22.57 -6.53 26.14
CA GLY A 435 21.47 -6.68 25.18
C GLY A 435 21.51 -5.66 24.04
N ILE A 436 21.82 -4.40 24.33
CA ILE A 436 21.98 -3.35 23.30
C ILE A 436 23.11 -3.70 22.33
N LEU A 437 24.26 -4.14 22.85
CA LEU A 437 25.39 -4.52 22.02
C LEU A 437 25.07 -5.74 21.14
N ARG A 438 24.36 -6.73 21.69
CA ARG A 438 23.88 -7.92 20.97
C ARG A 438 22.98 -7.54 19.79
N VAL A 439 22.01 -6.65 20.00
CA VAL A 439 21.13 -6.17 18.93
C VAL A 439 21.92 -5.42 17.85
N ARG A 440 22.86 -4.56 18.24
CA ARG A 440 23.73 -3.85 17.29
C ARG A 440 24.59 -4.80 16.46
N MET A 441 25.10 -5.88 17.05
CA MET A 441 25.85 -6.91 16.33
C MET A 441 24.96 -7.62 15.32
N MET A 442 23.77 -8.08 15.72
CA MET A 442 22.80 -8.71 14.81
C MET A 442 22.46 -7.82 13.60
N MET A 443 22.25 -6.52 13.83
CA MET A 443 21.97 -5.56 12.75
C MET A 443 23.16 -5.42 11.79
N ARG A 444 24.41 -5.41 12.30
CA ARG A 444 25.63 -5.31 11.48
C ARG A 444 25.84 -6.55 10.63
N GLU A 445 25.69 -7.74 11.22
CA GLU A 445 25.85 -9.03 10.53
C GLU A 445 24.85 -9.17 9.37
N ARG A 446 23.62 -8.71 9.58
CA ARG A 446 22.55 -8.70 8.57
C ARG A 446 22.59 -7.50 7.62
N LYS A 447 23.59 -6.61 7.75
CA LYS A 447 23.76 -5.39 6.94
C LYS A 447 22.52 -4.48 6.92
N LEU A 448 21.79 -4.44 8.03
CA LEU A 448 20.56 -3.65 8.17
C LEU A 448 20.90 -2.18 8.35
N LYS A 449 20.27 -1.31 7.55
CA LYS A 449 20.45 0.15 7.61
C LYS A 449 19.18 0.82 8.11
N LYS A 450 19.23 1.41 9.30
CA LYS A 450 18.11 2.13 9.90
C LYS A 450 17.58 3.20 8.93
N GLU A 451 16.29 3.13 8.63
CA GLU A 451 15.62 4.19 7.89
C GLU A 451 15.68 5.50 8.68
N PRO A 452 16.03 6.62 8.04
CA PRO A 452 16.03 7.90 8.72
C PRO A 452 14.59 8.27 9.08
N GLY A 453 14.38 8.66 10.33
CA GLY A 453 13.12 9.29 10.73
C GLY A 453 13.00 10.64 10.03
N CYS A 454 11.86 10.87 9.38
CA CYS A 454 11.63 12.07 8.60
C CYS A 454 10.26 12.68 8.91
N SER A 455 10.21 14.00 8.90
CA SER A 455 9.00 14.77 9.17
C SER A 455 8.65 15.64 7.97
N TYR A 456 7.35 15.69 7.65
CA TYR A 456 6.79 16.47 6.55
C TYR A 456 5.96 17.61 7.10
N VAL A 457 6.11 18.79 6.50
CA VAL A 457 5.28 19.97 6.77
C VAL A 457 4.85 20.57 5.45
N GLU A 458 3.54 20.76 5.27
CA GLU A 458 3.04 21.50 4.12
C GLU A 458 3.01 23.00 4.41
N HIS A 459 3.69 23.79 3.58
CA HIS A 459 3.63 25.24 3.59
C HIS A 459 3.41 25.76 2.16
N THR A 460 2.46 26.68 1.98
CA THR A 460 2.14 27.32 0.68
C THR A 460 1.95 26.34 -0.50
N GLY A 461 1.39 25.15 -0.24
CA GLY A 461 1.12 24.12 -1.25
C GLY A 461 2.35 23.27 -1.64
N LYS A 462 3.46 23.42 -0.93
CA LYS A 462 4.65 22.59 -1.05
C LYS A 462 4.84 21.76 0.23
N VAL A 463 5.15 20.48 0.07
CA VAL A 463 5.55 19.61 1.18
C VAL A 463 7.06 19.74 1.38
N HIS A 464 7.47 20.11 2.59
CA HIS A 464 8.86 20.21 3.02
C HIS A 464 9.24 18.98 3.85
N LEU A 465 10.32 18.32 3.46
CA LEU A 465 10.88 17.16 4.14
C LEU A 465 12.01 17.60 5.05
N PHE A 466 12.02 17.09 6.28
CA PHE A 466 13.12 17.25 7.24
C PHE A 466 13.62 15.88 7.68
N LEU A 467 14.93 15.66 7.55
CA LEU A 467 15.62 14.51 8.15
C LEU A 467 16.21 14.88 9.52
N ALA A 468 16.59 13.88 10.31
CA ALA A 468 17.32 14.14 11.55
C ALA A 468 18.66 14.83 11.24
N GLY A 469 18.91 15.98 11.87
CA GLY A 469 20.09 16.80 11.64
C GLY A 469 20.16 17.47 10.26
N ASP A 470 19.04 17.56 9.53
CA ASP A 470 19.00 18.11 8.18
C ASP A 470 19.46 19.57 8.11
N ARG A 471 20.43 19.85 7.23
CA ARG A 471 20.93 21.20 6.95
C ARG A 471 20.79 21.60 5.48
N CYS A 472 20.16 20.77 4.66
CA CYS A 472 19.98 21.02 3.23
C CYS A 472 18.85 22.01 2.91
N HIS A 473 17.95 22.27 3.88
CA HIS A 473 16.85 23.20 3.66
C HIS A 473 17.34 24.65 3.45
N PRO A 474 16.78 25.41 2.48
CA PRO A 474 17.22 26.79 2.20
C PRO A 474 17.16 27.75 3.41
N GLN A 475 16.20 27.55 4.31
CA GLN A 475 16.02 28.33 5.55
C GLN A 475 16.69 27.68 6.79
N THR A 476 17.71 26.83 6.61
CA THR A 476 18.31 26.06 7.71
C THR A 476 18.78 26.95 8.87
N LYS A 477 19.44 28.08 8.59
CA LYS A 477 19.97 28.98 9.63
C LYS A 477 18.85 29.52 10.53
N GLU A 478 17.75 29.94 9.93
CA GLU A 478 16.60 30.50 10.63
C GLU A 478 15.83 29.44 11.41
N ILE A 479 15.70 28.23 10.86
CA ILE A 479 15.06 27.08 11.53
C ILE A 479 15.82 26.71 12.79
N TYR A 480 17.15 26.55 12.70
CA TYR A 480 17.97 26.22 13.87
C TYR A 480 17.98 27.33 14.91
N ARG A 481 17.94 28.61 14.48
CA ARG A 481 17.80 29.74 15.40
C ARG A 481 16.47 29.68 16.17
N MET A 482 15.35 29.53 15.46
CA MET A 482 14.02 29.37 16.06
C MET A 482 13.98 28.18 17.03
N LEU A 483 14.59 27.05 16.65
CA LEU A 483 14.65 25.89 17.53
C LEU A 483 15.43 26.17 18.82
N ASN A 484 16.60 26.82 18.72
CA ASN A 484 17.39 27.19 19.89
C ASN A 484 16.61 28.15 20.79
N GLU A 485 15.94 29.16 20.22
CA GLU A 485 15.09 30.10 20.97
C GLU A 485 13.99 29.36 21.75
N LEU A 486 13.31 28.39 21.13
CA LEU A 486 12.30 27.55 21.80
C LEU A 486 12.91 26.70 22.91
N GLU A 487 14.01 26.01 22.64
CA GLU A 487 14.65 25.13 23.63
C GLU A 487 15.21 25.89 24.83
N ASP A 488 15.70 27.11 24.64
CA ASP A 488 16.24 27.95 25.70
C ASP A 488 15.09 28.56 26.53
N TRP A 489 14.00 29.00 25.89
CA TRP A 489 12.79 29.42 26.59
C TRP A 489 12.23 28.30 27.48
N LEU A 490 12.21 27.06 26.98
CA LEU A 490 11.75 25.89 27.73
C LEU A 490 12.62 25.62 28.96
N LYS A 491 13.94 25.85 28.88
CA LYS A 491 14.86 25.72 30.02
C LYS A 491 14.58 26.73 31.12
N GLU A 492 14.28 27.97 30.75
CA GLU A 492 14.06 29.06 31.71
C GLU A 492 12.70 28.98 32.40
N ASN A 493 11.66 28.52 31.69
CA ASN A 493 10.27 28.63 32.14
C ASN A 493 9.66 27.31 32.63
N HIS A 494 10.35 26.18 32.43
CA HIS A 494 9.93 24.87 32.93
C HIS A 494 11.04 24.22 33.77
N ASN A 495 10.69 23.70 34.95
CA ASN A 495 11.53 22.76 35.69
C ASN A 495 11.60 21.45 34.89
N LEU A 496 12.38 21.46 33.81
CA LEU A 496 12.68 20.29 33.01
C LEU A 496 13.44 19.31 33.89
N ASP A 497 13.06 18.04 33.81
CA ASP A 497 13.73 16.98 34.54
C ASP A 497 15.22 16.91 34.17
N LYS A 498 16.10 16.59 35.12
CA LYS A 498 17.55 16.48 34.88
C LYS A 498 17.85 15.53 33.72
N SER A 499 17.04 14.48 33.57
CA SER A 499 17.11 13.50 32.49
C SER A 499 16.86 14.09 31.08
N TYR A 500 16.09 15.18 30.96
CA TYR A 500 15.84 15.86 29.68
C TYR A 500 17.02 16.75 29.29
N LEU A 501 17.62 17.41 30.29
CA LEU A 501 18.81 18.24 30.11
C LEU A 501 20.04 17.39 29.74
N GLU A 502 20.23 16.26 30.43
CA GLU A 502 21.33 15.31 30.15
C GLU A 502 21.22 14.69 28.75
N ARG A 503 20.01 14.29 28.31
CA ARG A 503 19.79 13.78 26.94
C ARG A 503 20.10 14.81 25.86
N ARG A 504 19.74 16.08 26.07
CA ARG A 504 20.05 17.19 25.15
C ARG A 504 21.56 17.46 25.08
N ASP A 505 22.23 17.47 26.22
CA ASP A 505 23.66 17.71 26.26
C ASP A 505 24.41 16.52 25.62
N ASP A 506 23.95 15.29 25.82
CA ASP A 506 24.44 14.11 25.10
C ASP A 506 24.14 14.20 23.60
N GLU A 507 22.98 14.70 23.16
CA GLU A 507 22.70 14.93 21.72
C GLU A 507 23.67 15.97 21.09
N ARG A 508 24.00 17.03 21.84
CA ARG A 508 24.97 18.05 21.40
C ARG A 508 26.41 17.53 21.42
N LEU A 509 26.77 16.67 22.36
CA LEU A 509 28.12 16.13 22.56
C LEU A 509 28.41 14.89 21.69
N SER A 510 27.42 14.02 21.47
CA SER A 510 27.55 12.75 20.73
C SER A 510 27.37 12.91 19.21
N GLY A 511 26.94 14.08 18.75
CA GLY A 511 26.68 14.35 17.33
C GLY A 511 25.43 13.66 16.79
N THR A 512 24.53 13.16 17.65
CA THR A 512 23.20 12.71 17.22
C THR A 512 22.41 13.94 16.78
N GLY A 513 22.18 14.04 15.47
CA GLY A 513 21.51 15.21 14.89
C GLY A 513 20.11 15.44 15.45
N VAL A 514 19.75 16.72 15.60
CA VAL A 514 18.40 17.18 16.02
C VAL A 514 17.29 16.38 15.35
N HIS A 515 16.31 15.90 16.13
CA HIS A 515 15.17 15.16 15.60
C HIS A 515 14.38 15.95 14.55
N SER A 516 13.95 15.25 13.48
CA SER A 516 13.24 15.85 12.34
C SER A 516 11.97 16.61 12.74
N GLU A 517 11.29 16.16 13.79
CA GLU A 517 10.05 16.73 14.33
C GLU A 517 10.30 18.14 14.87
N LYS A 518 11.40 18.32 15.60
CA LYS A 518 11.80 19.62 16.17
C LYS A 518 12.09 20.62 15.04
N LEU A 519 12.79 20.19 13.99
CA LEU A 519 13.06 21.02 12.81
C LEU A 519 11.78 21.39 12.05
N ALA A 520 10.89 20.41 11.85
CA ALA A 520 9.59 20.61 11.21
C ALA A 520 8.72 21.63 11.97
N ILE A 521 8.65 21.52 13.30
CA ILE A 521 7.90 22.45 14.16
C ILE A 521 8.50 23.86 14.10
N ALA A 522 9.83 23.98 14.20
CA ALA A 522 10.51 25.26 14.12
C ALA A 522 10.28 25.93 12.74
N PHE A 523 10.37 25.17 11.66
CA PHE A 523 10.03 25.66 10.31
C PHE A 523 8.58 26.11 10.20
N ALA A 524 7.64 25.32 10.73
CA ALA A 524 6.22 25.63 10.68
C ALA A 524 5.91 26.93 11.44
N LEU A 525 6.47 27.10 12.63
CA LEU A 525 6.33 28.32 13.44
C LEU A 525 6.92 29.55 12.74
N LEU A 526 8.13 29.41 12.20
CA LEU A 526 8.82 30.49 11.48
C LEU A 526 7.98 31.03 10.31
N ASN A 527 7.29 30.13 9.59
CA ASN A 527 6.58 30.48 8.36
C ASN A 527 5.07 30.67 8.55
N THR A 528 4.51 30.45 9.75
CA THR A 528 3.09 30.69 10.04
C THR A 528 2.93 31.73 11.14
N LYS A 529 2.73 32.99 10.76
CA LYS A 529 2.61 34.13 11.70
C LYS A 529 1.21 34.36 12.27
N GLN A 530 0.18 33.74 11.67
CA GLN A 530 -1.21 33.91 12.11
C GLN A 530 -1.50 33.07 13.36
N HIS A 531 -1.83 33.73 14.46
CA HIS A 531 -2.32 33.09 15.68
C HIS A 531 -3.64 32.35 15.36
N GLY A 532 -3.79 31.14 15.89
CA GLY A 532 -4.96 30.27 15.65
C GLY A 532 -4.90 29.33 14.44
N ARG A 533 -3.89 29.43 13.56
CA ARG A 533 -3.72 28.44 12.48
C ARG A 533 -3.07 27.17 13.02
N GLU A 534 -3.79 26.05 12.96
CA GLU A 534 -3.28 24.71 13.29
C GLU A 534 -2.03 24.35 12.47
N ILE A 535 -1.00 23.85 13.14
CA ILE A 535 0.22 23.33 12.50
C ILE A 535 0.09 21.81 12.40
N VAL A 536 0.17 21.28 11.18
CA VAL A 536 0.15 19.84 10.93
C VAL A 536 1.55 19.36 10.59
N VAL A 537 2.04 18.35 11.30
CA VAL A 537 3.31 17.67 11.03
C VAL A 537 3.05 16.18 10.84
N ILE A 538 3.61 15.60 9.79
CA ILE A 538 3.50 14.16 9.53
C ILE A 538 4.86 13.52 9.75
N LYS A 539 4.93 12.46 10.54
CA LYS A 539 6.12 11.66 10.81
C LYS A 539 5.92 10.26 10.22
N ASN A 540 6.96 9.73 9.56
CA ASN A 540 6.94 8.37 9.01
C ASN A 540 7.06 7.28 10.09
N LEU A 541 7.71 7.58 11.20
CA LEU A 541 7.90 6.69 12.35
C LEU A 541 7.04 7.10 13.54
N ARG A 542 7.04 6.28 14.59
CA ARG A 542 6.47 6.66 15.89
C ARG A 542 7.28 7.81 16.49
N VAL A 543 6.60 8.85 16.99
CA VAL A 543 7.24 9.99 17.65
C VAL A 543 7.96 9.51 18.91
N CYS A 544 9.13 10.03 19.27
CA CYS A 544 9.81 9.63 20.51
C CYS A 544 9.30 10.44 21.72
N GLU A 545 9.57 9.96 22.94
CA GLU A 545 9.11 10.62 24.17
C GLU A 545 9.64 12.05 24.30
N ASP A 546 10.90 12.30 23.94
CA ASP A 546 11.52 13.63 23.92
C ASP A 546 10.79 14.57 22.95
N CYS A 547 10.57 14.16 21.70
CA CYS A 547 9.79 14.96 20.74
C CYS A 547 8.36 15.21 21.21
N HIS A 548 7.69 14.19 21.77
CA HIS A 548 6.33 14.33 22.29
C HIS A 548 6.27 15.35 23.43
N LEU A 549 7.20 15.29 24.39
CA LEU A 549 7.31 16.26 25.49
C LEU A 549 7.66 17.66 24.98
N PHE A 550 8.62 17.77 24.05
CA PHE A 550 8.98 19.04 23.42
C PHE A 550 7.77 19.71 22.78
N ILE A 551 7.02 19.01 21.93
CA ILE A 551 5.85 19.56 21.23
C ILE A 551 4.76 19.95 22.24
N LYS A 552 4.54 19.12 23.28
CA LYS A 552 3.62 19.42 24.38
C LYS A 552 3.99 20.75 25.04
N LEU A 553 5.23 20.94 25.46
CA LEU A 553 5.65 22.19 26.12
C LEU A 553 5.63 23.40 25.17
N VAL A 554 6.07 23.23 23.92
CA VAL A 554 6.01 24.29 22.90
C VAL A 554 4.56 24.71 22.63
N SER A 555 3.60 23.78 22.58
CA SER A 555 2.17 24.11 22.42
C SER A 555 1.65 25.08 23.47
N LYS A 556 2.15 24.96 24.71
CA LYS A 556 1.85 25.88 25.81
C LYS A 556 2.59 27.21 25.66
N ALA A 557 3.87 27.15 25.30
CA ALA A 557 4.75 28.31 25.19
C ALA A 557 4.27 29.31 24.14
N VAL A 558 3.86 28.81 22.98
CA VAL A 558 3.46 29.65 21.83
C VAL A 558 1.96 29.83 21.72
N ASP A 559 1.16 29.24 22.62
CA ASP A 559 -0.31 29.23 22.58
C ASP A 559 -0.87 28.81 21.20
N ARG A 560 -0.44 27.63 20.72
CA ARG A 560 -0.86 27.10 19.42
C ARG A 560 -1.16 25.61 19.46
N GLN A 561 -2.16 25.24 18.66
CA GLN A 561 -2.50 23.84 18.41
C GLN A 561 -1.56 23.22 17.38
N PHE A 562 -0.99 22.06 17.73
CA PHE A 562 -0.22 21.21 16.85
C PHE A 562 -0.91 19.87 16.66
N VAL A 563 -1.00 19.43 15.42
CA VAL A 563 -1.54 18.11 15.06
C VAL A 563 -0.42 17.32 14.42
N VAL A 564 0.11 16.35 15.16
CA VAL A 564 1.23 15.53 14.71
C VAL A 564 0.75 14.12 14.45
N ARG A 565 0.85 13.69 13.20
CA ARG A 565 0.58 12.29 12.83
C ARG A 565 1.87 11.51 12.86
N ASP A 566 1.89 10.42 13.63
CA ASP A 566 2.96 9.44 13.56
C ASP A 566 2.57 8.26 12.66
N ALA A 567 3.36 7.18 12.69
CA ALA A 567 3.09 5.98 11.90
C ALA A 567 1.71 5.34 12.18
N THR A 568 1.14 5.56 13.36
CA THR A 568 -0.02 4.83 13.89
C THR A 568 -1.24 5.71 14.16
N ARG A 569 -1.04 6.99 14.53
CA ARG A 569 -2.12 7.87 14.99
C ARG A 569 -1.76 9.35 14.95
N PHE A 570 -2.74 10.18 15.26
CA PHE A 570 -2.58 11.61 15.52
C PHE A 570 -2.46 11.90 17.02
N HIS A 571 -1.63 12.88 17.30
CA HIS A 571 -1.46 13.52 18.59
C HIS A 571 -1.85 14.99 18.42
N HIS A 572 -2.87 15.42 19.17
CA HIS A 572 -3.33 16.82 19.17
C HIS A 572 -2.78 17.48 20.43
N PHE A 573 -1.86 18.42 20.24
CA PHE A 573 -1.22 19.16 21.31
C PHE A 573 -1.80 20.56 21.40
N GLU A 574 -2.24 20.94 22.59
CA GLU A 574 -2.80 22.26 22.87
C GLU A 574 -2.58 22.57 24.36
N GLY A 575 -2.13 23.79 24.67
CA GLY A 575 -2.02 24.25 26.07
C GLY A 575 -1.12 23.41 26.98
N GLY A 576 -0.18 22.62 26.44
CA GLY A 576 0.67 21.74 27.26
C GLY A 576 0.08 20.37 27.52
N VAL A 577 -1.00 19.97 26.86
CA VAL A 577 -1.57 18.62 26.92
C VAL A 577 -1.59 17.97 25.55
N CYS A 578 -1.64 16.64 25.52
CA CYS A 578 -1.82 15.87 24.30
C CYS A 578 -3.12 15.07 24.40
N SER A 579 -3.88 14.95 23.30
CA SER A 579 -5.13 14.18 23.22
C SER A 579 -4.98 12.72 23.66
N CYS A 580 -3.77 12.17 23.61
CA CYS A 580 -3.51 10.80 24.03
C CYS A 580 -3.38 10.59 25.53
N ARG A 581 -3.27 11.65 26.34
CA ARG A 581 -3.09 11.56 27.80
C ARG A 581 -1.90 10.68 28.21
N ASP A 582 -0.84 10.72 27.41
CA ASP A 582 0.39 9.93 27.59
C ASP A 582 0.15 8.39 27.52
N TYR A 583 -1.03 7.97 27.04
CA TYR A 583 -1.36 6.59 26.66
C TYR A 583 -1.10 6.40 25.16
N TRP A 584 0.11 5.96 24.78
CA TRP A 584 0.42 5.56 23.39
C TRP A 584 1.21 4.29 23.29
#